data_AF-A0A257ZKJ7-F1
#
_entry.id   AF-A0A257ZKJ7-F1
#
_cell.length_a   1.000
_cell.length_b   1.000
_cell.length_c   1.000
_cell.angle_alpha   90.00
_cell.angle_beta   90.00
_cell.angle_gamma   90.00
#
_symmetry.space_group_name_H-M   'P 1'
#
loop_
_entity.id
_entity.type
_entity.pdbx_description
1 polymer ?
#
loop_
_entity_poly.entity_id
_entity_poly.type
_entity_poly.pdbx_seq_one_letter_code
_entity_poly.pdbx_strand_id
1 'polypeptide(L)'
;MEPAGEGWWRRARIIKAPFKYPLLRLEEVFAADDQGLPTRLMRQVAMVADHVLVKPVQGGLDQDLMAAVQALGGTVRLQQQLSGIWIIQLPYQGLDTVSTGVALLQQTQLVHIAEPDYLVHASATPNDPQFAQQWALRNTGQTGGNADAEA
;
A
#
# COMPACT_ATOMS: atom_id res chain seq x y z
N MET A 1 7.79 10.34 -14.57
CA MET A 1 8.85 10.18 -13.57
C MET A 1 9.42 11.56 -13.34
N GLU A 2 9.69 11.92 -12.09
CA GLU A 2 10.08 13.27 -11.70
C GLU A 2 11.13 13.23 -10.58
N PRO A 3 11.95 14.28 -10.41
CA PRO A 3 12.89 14.37 -9.30
C PRO A 3 12.17 14.34 -7.94
N ALA A 4 12.75 13.65 -6.97
CA ALA A 4 12.19 13.44 -5.63
C ALA A 4 13.15 13.90 -4.50
N GLY A 5 14.07 14.80 -4.82
CA GLY A 5 15.18 15.22 -3.94
C GLY A 5 16.53 14.91 -4.57
N GLU A 6 17.60 15.32 -3.90
CA GLU A 6 18.96 15.11 -4.39
C GLU A 6 19.28 13.61 -4.50
N GLY A 7 19.59 13.15 -5.71
CA GLY A 7 19.91 11.75 -5.97
C GLY A 7 18.70 10.80 -6.05
N TRP A 8 17.47 11.30 -6.04
CA TRP A 8 16.26 10.47 -6.03
C TRP A 8 15.26 10.86 -7.11
N TRP A 9 14.63 9.85 -7.69
CA TRP A 9 13.54 9.99 -8.66
C TRP A 9 12.32 9.23 -8.20
N ARG A 10 11.13 9.77 -8.46
CA ARG A 10 9.86 9.09 -8.18
C ARG A 10 9.04 8.87 -9.44
N ARG A 11 8.31 7.77 -9.46
CA ARG A 11 7.32 7.45 -10.49
C ARG A 11 6.08 6.89 -9.81
N ALA A 12 4.95 7.54 -10.01
CA ALA A 12 3.64 7.02 -9.66
C ALA A 12 2.91 6.57 -10.94
N ARG A 13 2.23 5.43 -10.89
CA ARG A 13 1.44 4.90 -12.01
C ARG A 13 0.26 4.07 -11.52
N ILE A 14 -0.72 3.89 -12.40
CA ILE A 14 -1.86 3.01 -12.16
C ILE A 14 -1.64 1.71 -12.91
N ILE A 15 -1.87 0.59 -12.24
CA ILE A 15 -1.83 -0.74 -12.84
C ILE A 15 -3.19 -1.41 -12.65
N LYS A 16 -3.59 -2.20 -13.67
CA LYS A 16 -4.73 -3.09 -13.57
C LYS A 16 -4.24 -4.49 -13.26
N ALA A 17 -4.72 -5.10 -12.19
CA ALA A 17 -4.31 -6.44 -11.76
C ALA A 17 -5.52 -7.38 -11.60
N PRO A 18 -5.34 -8.71 -11.78
CA PRO A 18 -6.36 -9.71 -11.48
C PRO A 18 -6.47 -9.94 -9.96
N PHE A 19 -6.89 -8.91 -9.24
CA PHE A 19 -7.02 -8.86 -7.79
C PHE A 19 -8.42 -8.35 -7.41
N LYS A 20 -8.83 -8.57 -6.15
CA LYS A 20 -10.14 -8.12 -5.62
C LYS A 20 -10.40 -6.63 -5.90
N TYR A 21 -9.35 -5.81 -5.83
CA TYR A 21 -9.37 -4.40 -6.20
C TYR A 21 -8.48 -4.20 -7.44
N PRO A 22 -9.07 -4.09 -8.64
CA PRO A 22 -8.31 -4.22 -9.88
C PRO A 22 -7.42 -3.01 -10.16
N LEU A 23 -7.77 -1.82 -9.66
CA LEU A 23 -6.97 -0.60 -9.85
C LEU A 23 -6.03 -0.42 -8.67
N LEU A 24 -4.73 -0.45 -8.95
CA LEU A 24 -3.69 -0.25 -7.95
C LEU A 24 -2.85 0.96 -8.33
N ARG A 25 -2.54 1.82 -7.35
CA ARG A 25 -1.52 2.86 -7.46
C ARG A 25 -0.18 2.26 -7.03
N LEU A 26 0.81 2.40 -7.90
CA LEU A 26 2.17 1.97 -7.67
C LEU A 26 3.07 3.18 -7.59
N GLU A 27 3.80 3.30 -6.49
CA GLU A 27 4.81 4.31 -6.27
C GLU A 27 6.19 3.68 -6.21
N GLU A 28 7.06 4.13 -7.10
CA GLU A 28 8.43 3.64 -7.26
C GLU A 28 9.42 4.78 -7.03
N VAL A 29 10.44 4.52 -6.22
CA VAL A 29 11.55 5.44 -5.96
C VAL A 29 12.83 4.82 -6.50
N PHE A 30 13.58 5.61 -7.27
CA PHE A 30 14.83 5.21 -7.90
C PHE A 30 15.98 6.07 -7.38
N ALA A 31 17.14 5.46 -7.18
CA ALA A 31 18.39 6.19 -7.00
C ALA A 31 18.89 6.72 -8.35
N ALA A 32 19.51 7.90 -8.32
CA ALA A 32 20.22 8.46 -9.47
C ALA A 32 21.66 7.93 -9.57
N ASP A 33 22.22 7.92 -10.78
CA ASP A 33 23.66 7.75 -11.00
C ASP A 33 24.44 9.06 -10.85
N ASP A 34 25.75 9.02 -11.10
CA ASP A 34 26.65 10.18 -11.05
C ASP A 34 26.27 11.28 -12.06
N GLN A 35 25.45 10.97 -13.07
CA GLN A 35 24.91 11.92 -14.04
C GLN A 35 23.53 12.45 -13.65
N GLY A 36 23.01 12.03 -12.49
CA GLY A 36 21.70 12.42 -12.00
C GLY A 36 20.55 11.66 -12.66
N LEU A 37 20.79 10.60 -13.43
CA LEU A 37 19.76 9.83 -14.13
C LEU A 37 19.26 8.65 -13.29
N PRO A 38 17.95 8.30 -13.34
CA PRO A 38 17.38 7.21 -12.56
C PRO A 38 17.89 5.84 -13.04
N THR A 39 18.50 5.05 -12.16
CA THR A 39 19.10 3.76 -12.53
C THR A 39 18.53 2.57 -11.76
N ARG A 40 18.56 2.62 -10.42
CA ARG A 40 18.21 1.48 -9.56
C ARG A 40 16.89 1.71 -8.85
N LEU A 41 15.96 0.76 -8.93
CA LEU A 41 14.75 0.76 -8.11
C LEU A 41 15.12 0.47 -6.64
N MET A 42 14.76 1.39 -5.77
CA MET A 42 15.13 1.36 -4.35
C MET A 42 13.93 1.06 -3.46
N ARG A 43 12.76 1.58 -3.81
CA ARG A 43 11.50 1.31 -3.11
C ARG A 43 10.37 1.19 -4.09
N GLN A 44 9.49 0.23 -3.86
CA GLN A 44 8.25 0.06 -4.60
C GLN A 44 7.14 -0.21 -3.59
N VAL A 45 6.05 0.54 -3.69
CA VAL A 45 4.88 0.36 -2.83
C VAL A 45 3.62 0.36 -3.69
N ALA A 46 2.80 -0.67 -3.51
CA ALA A 46 1.50 -0.78 -4.14
C ALA A 46 0.40 -0.47 -3.12
N MET A 47 -0.65 0.20 -3.56
CA MET A 47 -1.86 0.49 -2.78
C MET A 47 -3.08 0.41 -3.68
N VAL A 48 -4.26 0.21 -3.09
CA VAL A 48 -5.52 0.29 -3.85
C VAL A 48 -5.74 1.74 -4.28
N ALA A 49 -6.08 1.95 -5.56
CA ALA A 49 -6.09 3.27 -6.18
C ALA A 49 -7.22 4.20 -5.70
N ASP A 50 -8.17 3.69 -4.91
CA ASP A 50 -9.35 4.41 -4.47
C ASP A 50 -9.69 4.17 -2.99
N HIS A 51 -8.78 3.61 -2.19
CA HIS A 51 -9.01 3.35 -0.78
C HIS A 51 -8.14 4.20 0.14
N VAL A 52 -8.75 4.63 1.24
CA VAL A 52 -8.06 5.25 2.39
C VAL A 52 -8.45 4.49 3.65
N LEU A 53 -7.47 4.00 4.40
CA LEU A 53 -7.67 3.50 5.76
C LEU A 53 -7.76 4.70 6.70
N VAL A 54 -8.73 4.68 7.59
CA VAL A 54 -8.87 5.68 8.63
C VAL A 54 -9.03 5.04 10.00
N LYS A 55 -8.44 5.68 11.02
CA LYS A 55 -8.71 5.38 12.42
C LYS A 55 -9.39 6.60 13.05
N PRO A 56 -10.72 6.59 13.24
CA PRO A 56 -11.45 7.71 13.82
C PRO A 56 -11.01 8.00 15.26
N VAL A 57 -11.05 9.27 15.66
CA VAL A 57 -10.73 9.69 17.04
C VAL A 57 -11.73 9.14 18.05
N GLN A 58 -13.02 9.12 17.70
CA GLN A 58 -14.10 8.63 18.55
C GLN A 58 -14.29 7.11 18.48
N GLY A 59 -13.36 6.37 17.85
CA GLY A 59 -13.46 4.92 17.64
C GLY A 59 -14.49 4.46 16.60
N GLY A 60 -15.32 5.37 16.09
CA GLY A 60 -16.31 5.12 15.03
C GLY A 60 -16.45 6.29 14.07
N LEU A 61 -17.15 6.06 12.96
CA LEU A 61 -17.54 7.10 12.01
C LEU A 61 -18.74 7.88 12.56
N ASP A 62 -18.48 8.92 13.34
CA ASP A 62 -19.51 9.85 13.80
C ASP A 62 -20.11 10.68 12.65
N GLN A 63 -21.09 11.52 12.98
CA GLN A 63 -21.81 12.33 11.99
C GLN A 63 -20.86 13.26 11.21
N ASP A 64 -19.89 13.87 11.88
CA ASP A 64 -18.97 14.83 11.26
C ASP A 64 -17.99 14.13 10.33
N LEU A 65 -17.44 12.99 10.74
CA LEU A 65 -16.52 12.23 9.90
C LEU A 65 -17.26 11.60 8.72
N MET A 66 -18.50 11.14 8.92
CA MET A 66 -19.35 10.67 7.83
C MET A 66 -19.64 11.79 6.83
N ALA A 67 -19.95 13.00 7.30
CA ALA A 67 -20.18 14.15 6.43
C ALA A 67 -18.90 14.51 5.63
N ALA A 68 -17.73 14.45 6.26
CA ALA A 68 -16.45 14.65 5.57
C ALA A 68 -16.21 13.59 4.49
N VAL A 69 -16.46 12.31 4.79
CA VAL A 69 -16.36 11.21 3.81
C VAL A 69 -17.33 11.44 2.64
N GLN A 70 -18.57 11.84 2.92
CA GLN A 70 -19.58 12.11 1.89
C GLN A 70 -19.24 13.33 1.02
N ALA A 71 -18.62 14.37 1.60
CA ALA A 71 -18.15 15.54 0.85
C ALA A 71 -17.09 15.18 -0.19
N LEU A 72 -16.32 14.11 0.06
CA LEU A 72 -15.37 13.53 -0.91
C LEU A 72 -16.04 12.57 -1.92
N GLY A 73 -17.36 12.38 -1.82
CA GLY A 73 -18.09 11.35 -2.55
C GLY A 73 -17.78 9.92 -2.09
N GLY A 74 -17.13 9.77 -0.93
CA GLY A 74 -16.67 8.50 -0.40
C GLY A 74 -17.78 7.66 0.21
N THR A 75 -17.50 6.36 0.34
CA THR A 75 -18.38 5.38 0.99
C THR A 75 -17.58 4.48 1.92
N VAL A 76 -18.24 3.93 2.94
CA VAL A 76 -17.62 2.99 3.88
C VAL A 76 -17.65 1.60 3.27
N ARG A 77 -16.48 0.99 3.09
CA ARG A 77 -16.37 -0.34 2.46
C ARG A 77 -16.24 -1.47 3.47
N LEU A 78 -15.50 -1.24 4.56
CA LEU A 78 -15.26 -2.24 5.60
C LEU A 78 -15.11 -1.58 6.96
N GLN A 79 -15.74 -2.18 7.97
CA GLN A 79 -15.50 -1.89 9.38
C GLN A 79 -14.69 -3.03 9.99
N GLN A 80 -13.45 -2.77 10.42
CA GLN A 80 -12.70 -3.70 11.24
C GLN A 80 -12.91 -3.35 12.72
N GLN A 81 -13.93 -3.94 13.33
CA GLN A 81 -14.36 -3.60 14.70
C GLN A 81 -13.25 -3.80 15.75
N LEU A 82 -12.38 -4.79 15.58
CA LEU A 82 -11.33 -5.11 16.56
C LEU A 82 -10.13 -4.14 16.53
N SER A 83 -9.81 -3.57 15.37
CA SER A 83 -8.67 -2.65 15.21
C SER A 83 -9.07 -1.17 15.29
N GLY A 84 -10.38 -0.87 15.19
CA GLY A 84 -10.88 0.50 15.06
C GLY A 84 -10.54 1.14 13.72
N ILE A 85 -10.17 0.33 12.72
CA ILE A 85 -9.81 0.77 11.37
C ILE A 85 -11.02 0.62 10.45
N TRP A 86 -11.20 1.62 9.61
CA TRP A 86 -12.24 1.67 8.60
C TRP A 86 -11.60 1.87 7.22
N ILE A 87 -12.16 1.22 6.21
CA ILE A 87 -11.75 1.45 4.82
C ILE A 87 -12.79 2.33 4.16
N ILE A 88 -12.36 3.51 3.72
CA ILE A 88 -13.15 4.44 2.92
C ILE A 88 -12.79 4.24 1.46
N GLN A 89 -13.79 3.95 0.64
CA GLN A 89 -13.66 3.92 -0.81
C GLN A 89 -14.07 5.28 -1.38
N LEU A 90 -13.19 5.89 -2.17
CA LEU A 90 -13.40 7.15 -2.85
C LEU A 90 -13.78 6.92 -4.32
N PRO A 91 -14.46 7.86 -4.98
CA PRO A 91 -14.60 7.81 -6.43
C PRO A 91 -13.23 7.96 -7.08
N TYR A 92 -12.84 6.99 -7.90
CA TYR A 92 -11.59 7.06 -8.63
C TYR A 92 -11.65 8.17 -9.69
N GLN A 93 -10.74 9.14 -9.57
CA GLN A 93 -10.65 10.33 -10.43
C GLN A 93 -9.28 10.46 -11.12
N GLY A 94 -8.32 9.61 -10.77
CA GLY A 94 -6.99 9.61 -11.37
C GLY A 94 -5.92 9.21 -10.37
N LEU A 95 -4.67 9.48 -10.74
CA LEU A 95 -3.51 9.11 -9.95
C LEU A 95 -3.64 9.60 -8.51
N ASP A 96 -4.06 10.86 -8.32
CA ASP A 96 -4.04 11.55 -7.02
C ASP A 96 -5.24 11.29 -6.11
N THR A 97 -6.19 10.42 -6.49
CA THR A 97 -7.39 10.12 -5.68
C THR A 97 -7.04 9.77 -4.23
N VAL A 98 -6.09 8.86 -4.03
CA VAL A 98 -5.68 8.43 -2.67
C VAL A 98 -4.96 9.54 -1.92
N SER A 99 -3.97 10.19 -2.54
CA SER A 99 -3.18 11.25 -1.87
C SER A 99 -4.04 12.44 -1.46
N THR A 100 -4.99 12.84 -2.31
CA THR A 100 -5.96 13.89 -2.01
C THR A 100 -6.90 13.47 -0.89
N GLY A 101 -7.44 12.25 -0.96
CA GLY A 101 -8.31 11.71 0.09
C GLY A 101 -7.63 11.64 1.46
N VAL A 102 -6.40 11.13 1.50
CA VAL A 102 -5.57 11.09 2.71
C VAL A 102 -5.37 12.50 3.27
N ALA A 103 -4.91 13.45 2.45
CA ALA A 103 -4.64 14.82 2.90
C ALA A 103 -5.90 15.50 3.46
N LEU A 104 -7.04 15.37 2.77
CA LEU A 104 -8.29 15.98 3.19
C LEU A 104 -8.84 15.35 4.46
N LEU A 105 -8.79 14.02 4.60
CA LEU A 105 -9.23 13.33 5.82
C LEU A 105 -8.34 13.66 7.02
N GLN A 106 -7.02 13.77 6.85
CA GLN A 106 -6.11 14.21 7.91
C GLN A 106 -6.41 15.64 8.38
N GLN A 107 -6.77 16.54 7.46
CA GLN A 107 -7.11 17.93 7.78
C GLN A 107 -8.38 18.09 8.63
N THR A 108 -9.29 17.10 8.61
CA THR A 108 -10.52 17.16 9.41
C THR A 108 -10.27 17.15 10.92
N GLN A 109 -9.13 16.64 11.37
CA GLN A 109 -8.84 16.35 12.78
C GLN A 109 -9.80 15.35 13.46
N LEU A 110 -10.65 14.68 12.67
CA LEU A 110 -11.60 13.65 13.13
C LEU A 110 -11.00 12.24 13.12
N VAL A 111 -9.77 12.09 12.59
CA VAL A 111 -9.04 10.83 12.49
C VAL A 111 -7.68 10.94 13.17
N HIS A 112 -7.26 9.87 13.87
CA HIS A 112 -5.89 9.72 14.36
C HIS A 112 -4.94 9.38 13.21
N ILE A 113 -5.41 8.60 12.24
CA ILE A 113 -4.64 8.12 11.10
C ILE A 113 -5.55 8.18 9.88
N ALA A 114 -5.00 8.68 8.76
CA ALA A 114 -5.51 8.40 7.43
C ALA A 114 -4.33 8.06 6.52
N GLU A 115 -4.39 6.91 5.86
CA GLU A 115 -3.29 6.39 5.03
C GLU A 115 -3.81 5.55 3.85
N PRO A 116 -3.00 5.32 2.80
CA PRO A 116 -3.36 4.42 1.70
C PRO A 116 -3.61 2.97 2.16
N ASP A 117 -4.49 2.26 1.45
CA ASP A 117 -4.65 0.81 1.58
C ASP A 117 -3.52 0.06 0.88
N TYR A 118 -2.40 -0.10 1.59
CA TYR A 118 -1.20 -0.73 1.06
C TYR A 118 -1.38 -2.23 0.85
N LEU A 119 -0.94 -2.71 -0.32
CA LEU A 119 -0.80 -4.13 -0.59
C LEU A 119 0.53 -4.59 0.00
N VAL A 120 0.44 -5.39 1.06
CA VAL A 120 1.60 -6.07 1.65
C VAL A 120 1.78 -7.44 0.99
N HIS A 121 3.02 -7.77 0.65
CA HIS A 121 3.40 -9.11 0.19
C HIS A 121 4.51 -9.66 1.09
N ALA A 122 4.56 -10.98 1.24
CA ALA A 122 5.70 -11.61 1.90
C ALA A 122 6.96 -11.35 1.06
N SER A 123 8.06 -10.96 1.70
CA SER A 123 9.37 -10.96 1.05
C SER A 123 9.93 -12.38 1.10
N ALA A 124 10.27 -12.94 -0.06
CA ALA A 124 10.93 -14.26 -0.14
C ALA A 124 12.43 -14.20 0.20
N THR A 125 13.00 -13.00 0.30
CA THR A 125 14.43 -12.78 0.54
C THR A 125 14.63 -11.94 1.80
N PRO A 126 15.35 -12.45 2.81
CA PRO A 126 15.73 -11.66 3.99
C PRO A 126 16.64 -10.49 3.62
N ASN A 127 16.54 -9.40 4.39
CA ASN A 127 17.33 -8.18 4.21
C ASN A 127 18.77 -8.30 4.76
N ASP A 128 19.32 -9.52 4.88
CA ASP A 128 20.68 -9.77 5.38
C ASP A 128 21.66 -9.88 4.20
N PRO A 129 22.70 -9.01 4.09
CA PRO A 129 23.71 -9.09 3.03
C PRO A 129 24.45 -10.43 2.96
N GLN A 130 24.51 -11.18 4.07
CA GLN A 130 25.13 -12.50 4.15
C GLN A 130 24.15 -13.64 3.80
N PHE A 131 22.88 -13.35 3.50
CA PHE A 131 21.91 -14.36 3.10
C PHE A 131 22.35 -15.13 1.85
N ALA A 132 23.05 -14.47 0.92
CA ALA A 132 23.63 -15.11 -0.26
C ALA A 132 24.69 -16.17 0.08
N GLN A 133 25.29 -16.12 1.28
CA GLN A 133 26.34 -17.02 1.75
C GLN A 133 25.79 -18.16 2.64
N GLN A 134 24.52 -18.09 3.02
CA GLN A 134 23.86 -19.06 3.90
C GLN A 134 23.08 -20.09 3.06
N TRP A 135 23.80 -21.01 2.41
CA TRP A 135 23.22 -22.07 1.56
C TRP A 135 22.13 -22.91 2.26
N ALA A 136 22.24 -23.10 3.57
CA ALA A 136 21.28 -23.88 4.36
C ALA A 136 19.91 -23.20 4.56
N LEU A 137 19.77 -21.89 4.28
CA LEU A 137 18.51 -21.14 4.42
C LEU A 137 17.84 -20.84 3.08
N ARG A 138 18.40 -21.33 1.97
CA ARG A 138 17.69 -21.37 0.69
C ARG A 138 16.63 -22.47 0.74
N ASN A 139 15.50 -22.18 1.37
CA ASN A 139 14.29 -22.99 1.21
C ASN A 139 13.76 -22.78 -0.21
N THR A 140 14.33 -23.47 -1.21
CA THR A 140 13.82 -23.53 -2.60
C THR A 140 12.59 -24.42 -2.72
N GLY A 141 11.80 -24.57 -1.65
CA GLY A 141 10.73 -25.55 -1.55
C GLY A 141 11.29 -26.95 -1.33
N GLN A 142 11.37 -27.37 -0.06
CA GLN A 142 11.13 -28.77 0.26
C GLN A 142 9.66 -29.03 -0.07
N THR A 143 9.36 -29.56 -1.26
CA THR A 143 8.13 -30.30 -1.47
C THR A 143 8.22 -31.53 -0.57
N GLY A 144 7.60 -31.45 0.61
CA GLY A 144 7.64 -32.46 1.66
C GLY A 144 7.38 -33.88 1.13
N GLY A 145 8.12 -34.83 1.67
CA GLY A 145 8.03 -36.25 1.36
C GLY A 145 6.71 -36.92 1.78
N ASN A 146 6.47 -38.07 1.12
CA ASN A 146 5.30 -38.95 1.08
C ASN A 146 4.58 -39.33 2.39
N ALA A 147 3.25 -39.49 2.28
CA ALA A 147 2.43 -40.64 2.72
C ALA A 147 1.05 -40.47 2.01
N ASP A 148 0.56 -41.41 1.20
CA ASP A 148 -0.12 -42.59 1.71
C ASP A 148 0.32 -43.90 1.02
N ALA A 149 0.74 -44.83 1.87
CA ALA A 149 0.65 -46.25 1.61
C ALA A 149 -0.72 -46.72 2.11
N GLU A 150 -1.54 -47.26 1.23
CA GLU A 150 -2.66 -48.13 1.58
C GLU A 150 -2.65 -49.34 0.63
N ALA A 151 -3.05 -50.49 1.19
CA ALA A 151 -2.60 -51.85 0.91
C ALA A 151 -3.15 -52.53 -0.35
#